data_AF-X1U0E1-F1
#
_entry.id   AF-X1U0E1-F1
#
_cell.length_a   1.000
_cell.length_b   1.000
_cell.length_c   1.000
_cell.angle_alpha   90.00
_cell.angle_beta   90.00
_cell.angle_gamma   90.00
#
_symmetry.space_group_name_H-M   'P 1'
#
loop_
_entity.id
_entity.type
_entity.pdbx_description
1 polymer ?
#
loop_
_entity_poly.entity_id
_entity_poly.type
_entity_poly.pdbx_seq_one_letter_code
_entity_poly.pdbx_strand_id
1 'polypeptide(L)' 'SMRRSIVAKHDLLKGTILSRDDITWIRPAGGLPPGHEHIVIGKELTIPLSVGKPILPEHLKDNRIR' A
#
# COMPACT_ATOMS: atom_id res chain seq x y z
N SER A 1 16.68 11.65 -9.18
CA SER A 1 15.32 12.10 -8.83
C SER A 1 14.71 11.09 -7.88
N MET A 2 14.33 11.48 -6.66
CA MET A 2 13.63 10.60 -5.71
C MET A 2 12.13 10.61 -6.03
N ARG A 3 11.60 9.50 -6.53
CA ARG A 3 10.15 9.36 -6.80
C ARG A 3 9.41 9.18 -5.47
N ARG A 4 8.17 9.69 -5.39
CA ARG A 4 7.26 9.41 -4.27
C ARG A 4 6.90 7.92 -4.29
N SER A 5 6.57 7.34 -3.14
CA SER A 5 5.89 6.04 -3.09
C SER A 5 4.64 6.07 -2.23
N ILE A 6 3.71 5.17 -2.57
CA ILE A 6 2.49 4.87 -1.83
C ILE A 6 2.87 4.22 -0.51
N VAL A 7 2.40 4.81 0.58
CA VAL A 7 2.63 4.36 1.95
C VAL A 7 1.33 4.39 2.75
N ALA A 8 1.31 3.69 3.88
CA ALA A 8 0.20 3.73 4.83
C ALA A 8 0.02 5.15 5.41
N LYS A 9 -1.19 5.69 5.38
CA LYS A 9 -1.52 7.03 5.92
C LYS A 9 -1.68 7.02 7.45
N HIS A 10 -2.06 5.88 8.01
CA HIS A 10 -2.15 5.59 9.43
C HIS A 10 -1.76 4.12 9.67
N ASP A 11 -1.83 3.66 10.93
CA ASP A 11 -1.62 2.25 11.23
C ASP A 11 -2.76 1.41 10.62
N LEU A 12 -2.39 0.31 9.97
CA LEU A 12 -3.27 -0.61 9.27
C LEU A 12 -3.07 -2.01 9.82
N LEU A 13 -4.17 -2.72 10.04
CA LEU A 13 -4.15 -4.08 10.56
C LEU A 13 -4.04 -5.09 9.41
N LYS A 14 -3.58 -6.30 9.73
CA LYS A 14 -3.73 -7.44 8.83
C LYS A 14 -5.22 -7.65 8.54
N GLY A 15 -5.55 -7.94 7.28
CA GLY A 15 -6.93 -8.13 6.82
C GLY A 15 -7.64 -6.84 6.41
N THR A 16 -7.03 -5.66 6.59
CA THR A 16 -7.61 -4.40 6.10
C THR A 16 -7.71 -4.42 4.57
N ILE A 17 -8.90 -4.13 4.04
CA ILE A 17 -9.12 -3.85 2.62
C ILE A 17 -8.74 -2.40 2.36
N LEU A 18 -7.70 -2.18 1.56
CA LEU A 18 -7.15 -0.86 1.34
C LEU A 18 -8.08 0.01 0.48
N SER A 19 -8.35 1.21 0.98
CA SER A 19 -9.07 2.27 0.28
C SER A 19 -8.14 3.42 -0.09
N ARG A 20 -8.68 4.44 -0.75
CA ARG A 20 -7.92 5.66 -1.06
C ARG A 20 -7.60 6.49 0.19
N ASP A 21 -8.39 6.35 1.26
CA ASP A 21 -8.16 7.08 2.50
C ASP A 21 -7.08 6.46 3.38
N ASP A 22 -6.72 5.19 3.14
CA ASP A 22 -5.67 4.47 3.87
C ASP A 22 -4.26 4.77 3.36
N ILE A 23 -4.13 5.46 2.21
CA ILE A 23 -2.86 5.66 1.52
C ILE A 23 -2.44 7.13 1.43
N THR A 24 -1.13 7.36 1.37
CA THR A 24 -0.53 8.67 1.07
C THR A 24 0.79 8.48 0.30
N TRP A 25 1.46 9.57 -0.05
CA TRP A 25 2.70 9.53 -0.84
C TRP A 25 3.83 10.31 -0.17
N ILE A 26 4.93 9.62 0.19
CA ILE A 26 6.11 10.25 0.82
C ILE A 26 7.36 10.14 -0.07
N ARG A 27 8.34 11.02 0.19
CA ARG A 27 9.70 10.96 -0.39
C ARG A 27 10.76 10.88 0.73
N PRO A 28 11.90 10.21 0.48
CA PRO A 28 12.04 9.09 -0.45
C PRO A 28 11.28 7.88 0.11
N ALA A 29 10.69 7.08 -0.76
CA ALA A 29 10.25 5.75 -0.37
C ALA A 29 10.44 4.84 -1.59
N GLY A 30 10.87 3.59 -1.38
CA GLY A 30 11.20 2.61 -2.42
C GLY A 30 10.03 1.67 -2.75
N GLY A 31 8.79 2.12 -2.54
CA GLY A 31 7.59 1.34 -2.79
C GLY A 31 6.94 1.63 -4.14
N LEU A 32 5.63 1.38 -4.23
CA LEU A 32 4.85 1.61 -5.44
C LEU A 32 4.78 3.11 -5.76
N PRO A 33 5.06 3.57 -6.99
CA PRO A 33 4.99 4.99 -7.33
C PRO A 33 3.55 5.49 -7.44
N PRO A 34 3.31 6.82 -7.35
CA PRO A 34 2.02 7.42 -7.70
C PRO A 34 1.52 6.95 -9.08
N GLY A 35 0.21 6.78 -9.22
CA GLY A 35 -0.45 6.23 -10.41
C GLY A 35 -0.69 4.72 -10.35
N HIS A 36 -0.09 4.02 -9.39
CA HIS A 36 -0.28 2.57 -9.18
C HIS A 36 -1.30 2.27 -8.08
N GLU A 37 -2.15 3.24 -7.73
CA GLU A 37 -3.15 3.06 -6.67
C GLU A 37 -4.12 1.92 -6.98
N HIS A 38 -4.39 1.66 -8.26
CA HIS A 38 -5.24 0.55 -8.72
C HIS A 38 -4.70 -0.84 -8.36
N ILE A 39 -3.40 -0.97 -8.07
CA ILE A 39 -2.78 -2.23 -7.62
C ILE A 39 -3.03 -2.44 -6.12
N VAL A 40 -3.21 -1.34 -5.38
CA VAL A 40 -3.32 -1.31 -3.92
C VAL A 40 -4.77 -1.29 -3.47
N ILE A 41 -5.58 -0.40 -4.04
CA ILE A 41 -6.98 -0.19 -3.66
C ILE A 41 -7.78 -1.47 -3.95
N GLY A 42 -8.58 -1.89 -2.96
CA GLY A 42 -9.39 -3.09 -2.99
C GLY A 42 -8.61 -4.38 -2.68
N LYS A 43 -7.30 -4.31 -2.42
CA LYS A 43 -6.52 -5.45 -1.94
C LYS A 43 -6.54 -5.55 -0.42
N GLU A 44 -6.48 -6.78 0.06
CA GLU A 44 -6.38 -7.10 1.48
C GLU A 44 -4.90 -7.16 1.91
N LEU A 45 -4.58 -6.54 3.05
CA LEU A 45 -3.26 -6.65 3.66
C LEU A 45 -3.05 -8.02 4.30
N THR A 46 -1.91 -8.66 4.01
CA THR A 46 -1.50 -9.94 4.61
C THR A 46 -0.73 -9.77 5.92
N ILE A 47 -0.22 -8.57 6.19
CA ILE A 47 0.53 -8.16 7.38
C ILE A 47 0.06 -6.78 7.87
N PRO A 48 0.21 -6.44 9.17
CA PRO A 48 -0.03 -5.07 9.63
C PRO A 48 1.06 -4.11 9.12
N LEU A 49 0.72 -2.83 8.92
CA LEU A 49 1.66 -1.78 8.52
C LEU A 49 1.50 -0.55 9.42
N SER A 50 2.62 0.00 9.89
CA SER A 50 2.61 1.28 10.60
C SER A 50 2.51 2.46 9.64
N VAL A 51 2.04 3.60 10.13
CA VAL A 51 2.03 4.88 9.39
C VAL A 51 3.38 5.16 8.71
N GLY A 52 3.32 5.61 7.46
CA GLY A 52 4.48 5.94 6.63
C GLY A 52 5.25 4.73 6.07
N LYS A 53 4.87 3.49 6.42
CA LYS A 53 5.50 2.30 5.83
C LYS A 53 5.07 2.09 4.37
N PRO A 54 6.01 1.74 3.47
CA PRO A 54 5.68 1.41 2.08
C PRO A 54 4.69 0.27 1.98
N ILE A 55 3.68 0.46 1.12
CA ILE A 55 2.81 -0.64 0.70
C ILE A 55 3.46 -1.29 -0.51
N LEU A 56 3.82 -2.56 -0.36
CA LEU A 56 4.49 -3.37 -1.37
C LEU A 56 3.54 -4.46 -1.88
N PRO A 57 3.69 -4.92 -3.14
CA PRO A 57 2.84 -5.99 -3.69
C PRO A 57 2.82 -7.27 -2.85
N GLU A 58 3.94 -7.62 -2.20
CA GLU A 58 4.06 -8.79 -1.31
C GLU A 58 3.21 -8.69 -0.03
N HIS A 59 2.82 -7.48 0.39
CA HIS A 59 1.89 -7.28 1.51
C HIS A 59 0.43 -7.48 1.09
N LEU A 60 0.16 -7.63 -0.21
CA LEU A 60 -1.19 -7.69 -0.75
C LEU A 60 -1.58 -9.13 -1.07
N LYS A 61 -2.80 -9.50 -0.71
CA LYS A 61 -3.35 -10.81 -1.04
C LYS A 61 -3.52 -10.95 -2.56
N ASP A 62 -2.91 -11.98 -3.14
CA ASP A 62 -3.04 -12.26 -4.57
C ASP A 62 -4.39 -12.92 -4.86
N ASN A 63 -5.38 -12.11 -5.26
CA ASN A 63 -6.70 -12.58 -5.67
C ASN A 63 -6.72 -13.05 -7.15
N ARG A 64 -5.68 -13.75 -7.61
CA ARG A 64 -5.78 -14.49 -8.87
C ARG A 64 -6.72 -15.67 -8.64
N ILE A 65 -7.97 -15.48 -9.08
CA ILE A 65 -8.96 -16.55 -9.17
C ILE A 65 -8.32 -17.67 -10.01
N ARG A 66 -8.18 -18.86 -9.40
CA ARG A 66 -7.88 -20.11 -10.11
C ARG A 66 -9.11 -20.58 -10.86
#